data_AF-A0A6I3G2G4-F1
#
_entry.id   AF-A0A6I3G2G4-F1
#
_cell.length_a   1.000
_cell.length_b   1.000
_cell.length_c   1.000
_cell.angle_alpha   90.00
_cell.angle_beta   90.00
_cell.angle_gamma   90.00
#
_symmetry.space_group_name_H-M   'P 1'
#
loop_
_entity.id
_entity.type
_entity.pdbx_description
1 polymer ?
#
loop_
_entity_poly.entity_id
_entity_poly.type
_entity_poly.pdbx_seq_one_letter_code
_entity_poly.pdbx_strand_id
1 'polypeptide(L)'
;MQLTAEQYQTAVSRVLSVLNRFDLLGLEPGRTGGAPDGEYSTEAAALVRVMVKNGEIDFDQVRRTWLEWLGDDLSRLPKAVADDLVRQLNEEFRRVGVE
;
A
#
# COMPACT_ATOMS: atom_id res chain seq x y z
N MET A 1 -2.68 -17.67 -0.03
CA MET A 1 -1.22 -17.86 0.11
C MET A 1 -0.87 -17.83 1.61
N GLN A 2 0.19 -18.49 2.06
CA GLN A 2 0.71 -18.31 3.43
C GLN A 2 2.12 -17.73 3.34
N LEU A 3 2.34 -16.57 3.96
CA LEU A 3 3.66 -15.96 4.11
C LEU A 3 4.23 -16.32 5.48
N THR A 4 5.55 -16.48 5.56
CA THR A 4 6.24 -16.48 6.86
C THR A 4 6.12 -15.11 7.53
N ALA A 5 6.45 -15.02 8.82
CA ALA A 5 6.48 -13.73 9.51
C ALA A 5 7.46 -12.74 8.85
N GLU A 6 8.62 -13.23 8.40
CA GLU A 6 9.62 -12.42 7.72
C GLU A 6 9.13 -11.94 6.34
N GLN A 7 8.56 -12.84 5.53
CA GLN A 7 7.97 -12.48 4.24
C GLN A 7 6.83 -11.47 4.41
N TYR A 8 6.01 -11.62 5.45
CA TYR A 8 4.95 -10.66 5.76
C TYR A 8 5.53 -9.27 6.08
N GLN A 9 6.56 -9.18 6.92
CA GLN A 9 7.19 -7.90 7.24
C GLN A 9 7.84 -7.25 6.00
N THR A 10 8.48 -8.05 5.15
CA THR A 10 9.03 -7.59 3.87
C THR A 10 7.92 -7.07 2.94
N ALA A 11 6.79 -7.78 2.84
CA ALA A 11 5.63 -7.32 2.07
C ALA A 11 5.11 -5.98 2.59
N VAL A 12 4.97 -5.82 3.91
CA VAL A 12 4.53 -4.56 4.52
C VAL A 12 5.50 -3.42 4.20
N SER A 13 6.81 -3.64 4.35
CA SER A 13 7.83 -2.63 4.04
C SER A 13 7.81 -2.21 2.57
N ARG A 14 7.68 -3.16 1.65
CA ARG A 14 7.60 -2.89 0.21
C ARG A 14 6.32 -2.13 -0.16
N VAL A 15 5.17 -2.53 0.38
CA VAL A 15 3.89 -1.82 0.18
C VAL A 15 3.95 -0.41 0.77
N LEU A 16 4.51 -0.24 1.98
CA LEU A 16 4.72 1.07 2.59
C LEU A 16 5.58 1.97 1.69
N SER A 17 6.66 1.43 1.11
CA SER A 17 7.49 2.19 0.17
C SER A 17 6.71 2.65 -1.07
N VAL A 18 5.76 1.85 -1.57
CA VAL A 18 4.86 2.29 -2.65
C VAL A 18 3.97 3.45 -2.16
N LEU A 19 3.32 3.31 -1.00
CA LEU A 19 2.44 4.35 -0.45
C LEU A 19 3.18 5.68 -0.23
N ASN A 20 4.39 5.64 0.32
CA ASN A 20 5.20 6.83 0.54
C ASN A 20 5.55 7.55 -0.78
N ARG A 21 5.76 6.81 -1.87
CA ARG A 21 6.07 7.42 -3.18
C ARG A 21 4.84 8.09 -3.81
N PHE A 22 3.67 7.49 -3.66
CA PHE A 22 2.42 8.05 -4.19
C PHE A 22 1.91 9.20 -3.34
N ASP A 23 2.20 9.18 -2.03
CA ASP A 23 1.85 10.20 -1.06
C ASP A 23 0.43 10.75 -1.23
N LEU A 24 -0.56 9.85 -1.11
CA LEU A 24 -1.95 10.14 -1.44
C LEU A 24 -2.58 11.25 -0.59
N LEU A 25 -1.98 11.60 0.55
CA LEU A 25 -2.39 12.71 1.43
C LEU A 25 -1.49 13.94 1.33
N GLY A 26 -0.39 13.90 0.54
CA GLY A 26 0.54 15.02 0.43
C GLY A 26 1.31 15.32 1.72
N LEU A 27 1.67 14.29 2.48
CA LEU A 27 2.34 14.38 3.78
C LEU A 27 3.87 14.45 3.68
N GLU A 28 4.41 14.27 2.48
CA GLU A 28 5.85 14.24 2.19
C GLU A 28 6.66 13.29 3.11
N PRO A 29 6.31 11.99 3.20
CA PRO A 29 6.95 11.07 4.17
C PRO A 29 8.48 11.03 4.02
N GLY A 30 9.19 11.11 5.15
CA GLY A 30 10.65 11.03 5.21
C GLY A 30 11.39 12.30 4.77
N ARG A 31 10.67 13.35 4.35
CA ARG A 31 11.26 14.67 4.06
C ARG A 31 11.44 15.49 5.32
N THR A 32 12.41 16.41 5.30
CA THR A 32 12.59 17.40 6.38
C THR A 32 11.34 18.27 6.50
N GLY A 33 10.63 18.17 7.63
CA GLY A 33 9.39 18.89 7.87
C GLY A 33 8.11 18.19 7.38
N GLY A 34 8.25 17.04 6.71
CA GLY A 34 7.13 16.16 6.36
C GLY A 34 6.81 15.16 7.47
N ALA A 35 5.86 14.26 7.19
CA ALA A 35 5.49 13.18 8.09
C ALA A 35 6.63 12.13 8.23
N PRO A 36 6.61 11.30 9.30
CA PRO A 36 7.53 10.18 9.43
C PRO A 36 7.47 9.21 8.23
N ASP A 37 8.58 8.54 7.89
CA ASP A 37 8.61 7.49 6.85
C ASP A 37 7.61 6.34 7.10
N GLY A 38 7.21 6.14 8.35
CA GLY A 38 6.27 5.11 8.76
C GLY A 38 4.80 5.54 8.75
N GLU A 39 4.47 6.73 8.24
CA GLU A 39 3.13 7.31 8.39
C GLU A 39 2.02 6.38 7.87
N TYR A 40 2.23 5.73 6.72
CA TYR A 40 1.25 4.81 6.12
C TYR A 40 1.42 3.33 6.54
N SER A 41 2.11 3.04 7.66
CA SER A 41 2.43 1.66 8.06
C SER A 41 1.18 0.83 8.36
N THR A 42 0.14 1.47 8.88
CA THR A 42 -1.12 0.80 9.25
C THR A 42 -1.89 0.37 8.01
N GLU A 43 -1.99 1.26 7.03
CA GLU A 43 -2.62 1.03 5.72
C GLU A 43 -1.83 -0.01 4.94
N ALA A 44 -0.50 0.08 4.94
CA ALA A 44 0.36 -0.92 4.31
C ALA A 44 0.10 -2.32 4.84
N ALA A 45 0.04 -2.48 6.17
CA ALA A 45 -0.27 -3.76 6.80
C ALA A 45 -1.67 -4.26 6.45
N ALA A 46 -2.67 -3.37 6.38
CA ALA A 46 -4.03 -3.74 6.00
C ALA A 46 -4.12 -4.20 4.54
N LEU A 47 -3.47 -3.50 3.61
CA LEU A 47 -3.43 -3.89 2.19
C LEU A 47 -2.73 -5.24 2.00
N VAL A 48 -1.61 -5.48 2.69
CA VAL A 48 -0.92 -6.79 2.64
C VAL A 48 -1.82 -7.92 3.13
N ARG A 49 -2.64 -7.71 4.18
CA ARG A 49 -3.61 -8.73 4.62
C ARG A 49 -4.62 -9.08 3.53
N VAL A 50 -5.09 -8.08 2.79
CA VAL A 50 -6.00 -8.29 1.64
C VAL A 50 -5.29 -9.07 0.54
N MET A 51 -4.07 -8.68 0.18
CA MET A 51 -3.27 -9.34 -0.86
C MET A 51 -2.91 -10.78 -0.50
N VAL A 52 -2.58 -11.09 0.76
CA VAL A 52 -2.30 -12.48 1.20
C VAL A 52 -3.52 -13.38 1.03
N LYS A 53 -4.71 -12.83 1.29
CA LYS A 53 -5.98 -13.54 1.14
C LYS A 53 -6.35 -13.77 -0.33
N ASN A 54 -6.19 -12.74 -1.16
CA ASN A 54 -6.72 -12.72 -2.54
C ASN A 54 -5.68 -13.07 -3.61
N GLY A 55 -4.38 -12.99 -3.29
CA GLY A 55 -3.26 -13.13 -4.23
C GLY A 55 -2.86 -11.81 -4.91
N GLU A 56 -3.83 -10.93 -5.15
CA GLU A 56 -3.66 -9.59 -5.72
C GLU A 56 -4.66 -8.61 -5.09
N ILE A 57 -4.49 -7.32 -5.40
CA ILE A 57 -5.41 -6.26 -5.00
C ILE A 57 -5.94 -5.49 -6.22
N ASP A 58 -7.20 -5.07 -6.17
CA ASP A 58 -7.79 -4.12 -7.12
C ASP A 58 -8.02 -2.74 -6.48
N PHE A 59 -8.34 -1.72 -7.29
CA PHE A 59 -8.51 -0.36 -6.76
C PHE A 59 -9.71 -0.21 -5.82
N ASP A 60 -10.79 -0.97 -5.99
CA ASP A 60 -11.94 -0.93 -5.06
C ASP A 60 -11.57 -1.53 -3.70
N GLN A 61 -10.65 -2.49 -3.66
CA GLN A 61 -10.07 -3.00 -2.42
C GLN A 61 -9.17 -1.96 -1.76
N VAL A 62 -8.27 -1.31 -2.52
CA VAL A 62 -7.44 -0.20 -2.01
C VAL A 62 -8.31 0.89 -1.42
N ARG A 63 -9.32 1.37 -2.17
CA ARG A 63 -10.25 2.41 -1.72
C ARG A 63 -10.95 2.06 -0.41
N ARG A 64 -11.45 0.83 -0.29
CA ARG A 64 -12.15 0.39 0.93
C ARG A 64 -11.22 0.36 2.14
N THR A 65 -10.00 -0.14 1.98
CA THR A 65 -8.99 -0.10 3.05
C THR A 65 -8.63 1.34 3.41
N TRP A 66 -8.45 2.21 2.42
CA TRP A 66 -8.14 3.63 2.65
C TRP A 66 -9.26 4.33 3.44
N LEU A 67 -10.51 4.12 3.03
CA LEU A 67 -11.69 4.69 3.70
C LEU A 67 -11.84 4.20 5.14
N GLU A 68 -11.52 2.92 5.40
CA GLU A 68 -11.58 2.34 6.75
C GLU A 68 -10.60 3.02 7.71
N TRP A 69 -9.37 3.30 7.26
CA TRP A 69 -8.30 3.80 8.12
C TRP A 69 -8.23 5.33 8.18
N LEU A 70 -8.47 6.01 7.06
CA LEU A 70 -8.24 7.45 6.91
C LEU A 70 -9.53 8.24 6.65
N GLY A 71 -10.67 7.57 6.46
CA GLY A 71 -11.94 8.23 6.18
C GLY A 71 -12.03 8.89 4.79
N ASP A 72 -11.04 8.66 3.93
CA ASP A 72 -10.98 9.18 2.55
C ASP A 72 -11.21 8.04 1.54
N ASP A 73 -12.08 8.28 0.57
CA ASP A 73 -12.47 7.28 -0.43
C ASP A 73 -11.64 7.38 -1.73
N LEU A 74 -10.59 8.18 -1.76
CA LEU A 74 -9.74 8.39 -2.93
C LEU A 74 -10.52 8.79 -4.20
N SER A 75 -11.75 9.32 -4.06
CA SER A 75 -12.62 9.67 -5.20
C SER A 75 -12.02 10.72 -6.13
N ARG A 76 -11.07 11.51 -5.61
CA ARG A 76 -10.34 12.54 -6.36
C ARG A 76 -9.10 12.00 -7.06
N LEU A 77 -8.72 10.75 -6.85
CA LEU A 77 -7.53 10.17 -7.43
C LEU A 77 -7.72 9.97 -8.95
N PRO A 78 -6.87 10.54 -9.81
CA PRO A 78 -7.00 10.34 -11.25
C PRO A 78 -6.87 8.86 -11.61
N LYS A 79 -7.67 8.37 -12.55
CA LYS A 79 -7.68 6.95 -12.95
C LYS A 79 -6.27 6.43 -13.30
N ALA A 80 -5.47 7.21 -14.03
CA ALA A 80 -4.11 6.82 -14.39
C ALA A 80 -3.20 6.60 -13.16
N VAL A 81 -3.38 7.42 -12.11
CA VAL A 81 -2.64 7.28 -10.85
C VAL A 81 -3.14 6.05 -10.07
N ALA A 82 -4.46 5.83 -10.04
CA ALA A 82 -5.06 4.64 -9.44
C ALA A 82 -4.57 3.33 -10.11
N ASP A 83 -4.55 3.30 -11.44
CA ASP A 83 -4.07 2.14 -12.21
C ASP A 83 -2.58 1.87 -11.91
N ASP A 84 -1.75 2.92 -11.87
CA ASP A 84 -0.32 2.78 -11.59
C ASP A 84 -0.03 2.35 -10.14
N LEU A 85 -0.79 2.87 -9.18
CA LEU A 85 -0.72 2.47 -7.77
C LEU A 85 -0.98 0.97 -7.62
N VAL A 86 -2.10 0.49 -8.15
CA VAL A 86 -2.47 -0.93 -8.08
C VAL A 86 -1.43 -1.81 -8.77
N ARG A 87 -0.91 -1.38 -9.93
CA ARG A 87 0.14 -2.09 -10.64
C ARG A 87 1.39 -2.23 -9.76
N GLN A 88 1.90 -1.14 -9.19
CA GLN A 88 3.10 -1.17 -8.35
C GLN A 88 2.92 -1.99 -7.08
N LEU A 89 1.76 -1.88 -6.42
CA LEU A 89 1.43 -2.67 -5.24
C LEU A 89 1.50 -4.19 -5.52
N ASN A 90 0.87 -4.62 -6.62
CA ASN A 90 0.87 -6.03 -7.01
C ASN A 90 2.23 -6.52 -7.52
N GLU A 91 3.04 -5.66 -8.15
CA GLU A 91 4.41 -5.99 -8.54
C GLU A 91 5.30 -6.22 -7.32
N GLU A 92 5.27 -5.31 -6.35
CA GLU A 92 6.05 -5.44 -5.11
C GLU A 92 5.62 -6.64 -4.28
N PHE A 93 4.32 -6.89 -4.16
CA PHE A 93 3.81 -8.03 -3.42
C PHE A 93 4.26 -9.37 -4.04
N ARG A 94 4.22 -9.50 -5.37
CA ARG A 94 4.66 -10.72 -6.07
C ARG A 94 6.15 -11.00 -5.88
N ARG A 95 6.99 -9.97 -5.78
CA ARG A 95 8.44 -10.14 -5.56
C ARG A 95 8.75 -10.88 -4.25
N VAL A 96 7.95 -10.66 -3.21
CA VAL A 96 8.12 -11.31 -1.89
C VAL A 96 8.02 -12.84 -1.93
N GLY A 97 7.25 -13.40 -2.87
CA GLY A 97 7.08 -14.85 -3.02
C GLY A 97 8.05 -15.51 -4.00
N VAL A 98 8.89 -14.73 -4.67
CA VAL A 98 9.89 -15.19 -5.66
C VAL A 98 11.32 -15.09 -5.10
N GLU A 99 11.51 -14.36 -4.00
CA GLU A 99 12.77 -14.25 -3.25
C GLU A 99 12.97 -15.40 -2.25
#